data_AF-A0A661BZ34-F1
#
_entry.id   AF-A0A661BZ34-F1
#
_cell.length_a   1.000
_cell.length_b   1.000
_cell.length_c   1.000
_cell.angle_alpha   90.00
_cell.angle_beta   90.00
_cell.angle_gamma   90.00
#
_symmetry.space_group_name_H-M   'P 1'
#
loop_
_entity.id
_entity.type
_entity.pdbx_description
1 polymer ?
#
loop_
_entity_poly.entity_id
_entity_poly.type
_entity_poly.pdbx_seq_one_letter_code
_entity_poly.pdbx_strand_id
1 'polypeptide(L)' 'GIEKISQMCNQFNSDEITQFHEIKIAFDKKQLLNPGKNIPTLQRCAEFGAMHVHHGELPHPELERF' A
#
# COMPACT_ATOMS: atom_id res chain seq x y z
N GLY A 1 5.81 -8.24 -2.40
CA GLY A 1 5.66 -9.04 -1.16
C GLY A 1 5.36 -8.11 0.00
N ILE A 2 5.18 -8.62 1.22
CA ILE A 2 4.87 -7.79 2.41
C ILE A 2 5.89 -6.66 2.59
N GLU A 3 7.17 -6.93 2.30
CA GLU A 3 8.30 -5.97 2.32
C GLU A 3 8.06 -4.67 1.55
N LYS A 4 7.16 -4.69 0.56
CA LYS A 4 6.94 -3.59 -0.38
C LYS A 4 5.54 -2.97 -0.27
N ILE A 5 4.68 -3.47 0.61
CA ILE A 5 3.27 -3.04 0.67
C ILE A 5 3.12 -1.53 0.96
N SER A 6 4.01 -0.95 1.77
CA SER A 6 3.97 0.48 2.07
C SER A 6 4.41 1.32 0.87
N GLN A 7 5.42 0.86 0.11
CA GLN A 7 5.88 1.56 -1.09
C GLN A 7 4.84 1.54 -2.21
N MET A 8 4.00 0.49 -2.26
CA MET A 8 2.94 0.40 -3.28
C MET A 8 1.94 1.57 -3.22
N CYS A 9 1.68 2.15 -2.04
CA CYS A 9 0.78 3.31 -1.92
C CYS A 9 1.35 4.61 -2.51
N ASN A 10 2.67 4.71 -2.63
CA ASN A 10 3.33 5.85 -3.28
C ASN A 10 3.60 5.57 -4.77
N GLN A 11 3.71 4.30 -5.13
CA GLN A 11 4.05 3.86 -6.49
C GLN A 11 2.82 3.81 -7.41
N PHE A 12 1.65 3.49 -6.86
CA PHE A 12 0.43 3.28 -7.63
C PHE A 12 -0.71 4.17 -7.13
N ASN A 13 -1.49 4.69 -8.06
CA ASN A 13 -2.69 5.45 -7.74
C ASN A 13 -3.89 4.53 -7.38
N SER A 14 -5.01 5.13 -7.00
CA SER A 14 -6.22 4.40 -6.59
C SER A 14 -6.80 3.50 -7.68
N ASP A 15 -6.72 3.92 -8.93
CA ASP A 15 -7.30 3.21 -10.06
C ASP A 15 -6.45 1.98 -10.41
N GLU A 16 -5.12 2.12 -10.36
CA GLU A 16 -4.18 1.01 -10.52
C GLU A 16 -4.31 -0.02 -9.40
N ILE A 17 -4.45 0.44 -8.14
CA ILE A 17 -4.68 -0.46 -7.00
C ILE A 17 -6.01 -1.21 -7.17
N THR A 18 -7.06 -0.53 -7.61
CA THR A 18 -8.36 -1.15 -7.91
C THR A 18 -8.21 -2.21 -9.00
N GLN A 19 -7.49 -1.90 -10.08
CA GLN A 19 -7.24 -2.84 -11.16
C GLN A 19 -6.50 -4.10 -10.69
N PHE A 20 -5.54 -3.98 -9.76
CA PHE A 20 -4.87 -5.14 -9.18
C PHE A 20 -5.83 -6.07 -8.41
N HIS A 21 -6.77 -5.51 -7.66
CA HIS A 21 -7.80 -6.30 -6.98
C HIS A 21 -8.73 -6.99 -7.99
N GLU A 22 -9.15 -6.29 -9.04
CA GLU A 22 -9.99 -6.87 -10.09
C GLU A 22 -9.32 -8.03 -10.82
N ILE A 23 -8.06 -7.88 -11.20
CA ILE A 23 -7.27 -8.96 -11.83
C ILE A 23 -7.19 -10.16 -10.86
N LYS A 24 -6.91 -9.92 -9.57
CA LYS A 24 -6.85 -11.01 -8.59
C LYS A 24 -8.19 -11.75 -8.49
N ILE A 25 -9.30 -11.03 -8.48
CA ILE A 25 -10.65 -11.61 -8.42
C ILE A 25 -10.99 -12.37 -9.71
N ALA A 26 -10.62 -11.84 -10.87
CA ALA A 26 -10.89 -12.45 -12.16
C ALA A 26 -10.20 -13.82 -12.31
N PHE A 27 -8.94 -13.92 -11.88
CA PHE A 27 -8.14 -15.15 -12.00
C PHE A 27 -8.27 -16.10 -10.80
N ASP A 28 -8.69 -15.60 -9.64
CA ASP A 28 -8.77 -16.41 -8.42
C ASP A 28 -9.90 -15.91 -7.50
N LYS A 29 -11.13 -16.03 -8.00
CA LYS A 29 -12.36 -15.61 -7.31
C LYS A 29 -12.53 -16.26 -5.93
N LYS A 30 -12.02 -17.48 -5.76
CA LYS A 30 -12.06 -18.21 -4.48
C LYS A 30 -10.88 -17.88 -3.55
N GLN A 31 -9.96 -17.03 -4.00
CA GLN A 31 -8.76 -16.60 -3.27
C GLN A 31 -7.86 -17.75 -2.79
N LEU A 32 -7.74 -18.82 -3.58
CA LEU A 32 -6.94 -20.00 -3.24
C LEU A 32 -5.45 -19.80 -3.50
N LEU A 33 -5.09 -18.94 -4.46
CA LEU A 33 -3.73 -18.67 -4.86
C LEU A 33 -3.16 -17.49 -4.06
N ASN A 34 -2.27 -17.83 -3.12
CA ASN A 34 -1.67 -16.89 -2.17
C ASN A 34 -2.74 -16.07 -1.43
N PRO A 35 -3.53 -16.72 -0.55
CA PRO A 35 -4.55 -16.05 0.24
C PRO A 35 -3.93 -14.89 1.04
N GLY A 36 -4.59 -13.73 1.03
CA GLY A 36 -4.02 -12.54 1.65
C GLY A 36 -2.86 -11.91 0.88
N LYS A 37 -2.76 -12.14 -0.45
CA LYS A 37 -1.79 -11.42 -1.29
C LYS A 37 -1.87 -9.92 -0.99
N ASN A 38 -0.72 -9.36 -0.62
CA ASN A 38 -0.53 -8.01 -0.08
C ASN A 38 -0.68 -6.90 -1.15
N ILE A 39 -1.85 -6.78 -1.77
CA ILE A 39 -2.26 -5.58 -2.50
C ILE A 39 -2.81 -4.61 -1.44
N PRO A 40 -2.30 -3.37 -1.33
CA PRO A 40 -2.79 -2.44 -0.34
C PRO A 40 -4.26 -2.12 -0.57
N THR A 41 -4.99 -1.84 0.51
CA THR A 41 -6.34 -1.28 0.41
C THR A 41 -6.26 0.23 0.21
N LEU A 42 -7.30 0.82 -0.38
CA LEU A 42 -7.39 2.28 -0.51
C LEU A 42 -7.33 2.96 0.87
N GLN A 43 -8.03 2.39 1.87
CA GLN A 43 -7.96 2.84 3.26
C GLN A 43 -6.52 2.83 3.78
N ARG A 44 -5.75 1.75 3.52
CA ARG A 44 -4.35 1.68 3.91
C ARG A 44 -3.54 2.82 3.30
N CYS A 45 -3.73 3.10 2.01
CA CYS A 45 -2.97 4.15 1.34
C CYS A 45 -3.37 5.56 1.77
N ALA A 46 -4.63 5.79 2.12
CA ALA A 46 -5.10 7.08 2.62
C ALA A 46 -4.73 7.32 4.10
N GLU A 47 -4.86 6.31 4.97
CA GLU A 47 -4.66 6.46 6.43
C GLU A 47 -3.22 6.18 6.87
N PHE A 48 -2.50 5.28 6.19
CA PHE A 48 -1.16 4.83 6.59
C PHE A 48 -0.09 5.09 5.51
N GLY A 49 -0.47 5.64 4.35
CA GLY A 49 0.48 6.05 3.31
C GLY A 49 1.15 7.39 3.62
N ALA A 50 0.52 8.23 4.45
CA ALA A 50 1.10 9.47 4.93
C ALA A 50 2.04 9.23 6.12
N MET A 51 3.16 9.95 6.16
CA MET A 51 4.02 9.99 7.33
C MET A 51 3.22 10.54 8.52
N HIS A 52 3.05 9.72 9.56
CA HIS A 52 2.39 10.16 10.79
C HIS A 52 3.37 11.06 11.56
N VAL A 53 3.19 12.38 11.46
CA VAL A 53 4.02 13.38 12.15
C VAL A 53 3.33 13.76 13.46
N HIS A 54 3.89 13.38 14.60
CA HIS A 54 3.41 13.82 15.90
C HIS A 54 4.01 15.20 16.21
N HIS A 55 3.16 16.18 16.54
CA HIS A 55 3.59 17.54 16.94
C HIS A 55 4.48 18.30 15.93
N GLY A 56 4.45 17.94 14.64
CA GLY A 56 5.31 18.56 13.63
C GLY A 56 6.75 18.04 13.63
N GLU A 57 7.07 17.05 14.48
CA GLU A 57 8.39 16.46 14.57
C GLU A 57 8.52 15.26 13.62
N LEU A 58 9.46 15.36 12.69
CA LEU A 58 9.85 14.25 11.83
C LEU A 58 10.66 13.25 12.65
N PRO A 59 10.34 11.95 12.63
CA PRO A 59 11.23 10.95 13.20
C PRO A 59 12.54 10.92 12.40
N HIS A 60 13.67 11.03 13.09
CA HIS A 60 15.02 11.06 12.51
C HIS A 60 15.18 12.18 11.46
N PRO A 61 15.11 13.46 11.87
CA PRO A 61 15.19 14.62 10.97
C PRO A 61 16.53 14.72 10.25
N GLU A 62 17.57 14.06 10.74
CA GLU A 62 18.91 14.01 10.16
C GLU A 62 19.02 13.16 8.89
N LEU A 63 18.02 12.33 8.58
CA LEU A 63 18.03 11.47 7.39
C LEU A 63 17.45 12.22 6.18
N GLU A 64 18.20 12.29 5.09
CA GLU A 64 17.70 12.80 3.81
C GLU A 64 16.53 11.96 3.28
N ARG A 65 15.47 12.64 2.84
CA ARG A 65 14.30 12.03 2.19
C ARG A 65 14.09 12.71 0.84
N PHE A 66 14.14 11.91 -0.22
CA PHE A 66 13.95 12.32 -1.61
C PHE A 66 12.48 12.56 -1.93
#